data_AF-A0A1J3HDX7-F1
#
_entry.id   AF-A0A1J3HDX7-F1
#
_cell.length_a   1.000
_cell.length_b   1.000
_cell.length_c   1.000
_cell.angle_alpha   90.00
_cell.angle_beta   90.00
_cell.angle_gamma   90.00
#
_symmetry.space_group_name_H-M   'P 1'
#
loop_
_entity.id
_entity.type
_entity.pdbx_description
1 polymer ?
#
loop_
_entity_poly.entity_id
_entity_poly.type
_entity_poly.pdbx_seq_one_letter_code
_entity_poly.pdbx_strand_id
1 'polypeptide(L)'
;TWDAFYTNVTAGDVKLGLESLEAGGITPKFVIIDDGWQSVAMDESSVEFNADNAANFANRLTHIKENHKFQKDGKEGHRVDDPALSLAHVIKDIKSNNSLKYVYVWHAITGYWGGVKPGVSGMEHYESKVSYPVSSPGVMSNENCGCLESITKNGLGLVNPEKVFSFYNDLHSYLASVGIDGVKVDVQNILETLGAGHGGRVKLAKKYHHALEASISRNFPDNGIISCMSHNTDGLYSAKKTAVIRASDDFWPRDPASHTIHIASVAYNTLFLGEFMQPDWDMFHSLHPMAEYHAAARAVGGCAIYVSDKPGQHDFNLLRKLVLRDGSILRAKLPGRPTRDCFFSDPVRDNKSLMKIWNLNEFTGVIGVFNCQGAGWCKNQKRYMIHDQQPGTISGSVRTNDVHYLHKVTACEWTGDSVVYSHLKGELVYLPKDACLPITLKSREYEVFTVVPVKVFSDGAKFVPVGLIEMFNSGGAIVSLRYDDDKDGTNFVVKMKIRGSGLFGAYSSVRRPKNVTVDSEDVEYRYEPESGLVTFTLEVAEKELYLWNVIIQL
;
A
#
# COMPACT_ATOMS: atom_id res chain seq x y z
N THR A 1 -5.73 -10.29 -5.66
CA THR A 1 -5.70 -11.74 -6.00
C THR A 1 -4.56 -12.14 -6.94
N TRP A 2 -3.73 -11.19 -7.41
CA TRP A 2 -2.73 -11.43 -8.46
C TRP A 2 -1.70 -12.52 -8.12
N ASP A 3 -0.82 -12.36 -7.15
CA ASP A 3 0.23 -13.38 -6.93
C ASP A 3 -0.30 -14.75 -6.44
N ALA A 4 -1.50 -14.76 -5.87
CA ALA A 4 -2.16 -15.98 -5.41
C ALA A 4 -2.65 -16.84 -6.59
N PHE A 5 -3.23 -16.23 -7.62
CA PHE A 5 -3.99 -16.93 -8.65
C PHE A 5 -3.67 -16.51 -10.09
N TYR A 6 -3.06 -15.35 -10.27
CA TYR A 6 -2.95 -14.62 -11.53
C TYR A 6 -4.31 -14.62 -12.24
N THR A 7 -4.31 -14.94 -13.54
CA THR A 7 -5.52 -15.01 -14.36
C THR A 7 -6.42 -16.20 -14.06
N ASN A 8 -6.01 -17.14 -13.21
CA ASN A 8 -6.82 -18.32 -12.86
C ASN A 8 -7.84 -18.07 -11.74
N VAL A 9 -7.87 -16.86 -11.15
CA VAL A 9 -8.78 -16.53 -10.06
C VAL A 9 -10.25 -16.84 -10.41
N THR A 10 -10.98 -17.43 -9.47
CA THR A 10 -12.42 -17.68 -9.53
C THR A 10 -13.16 -16.98 -8.38
N ALA A 11 -14.49 -16.89 -8.47
CA ALA A 11 -15.32 -16.43 -7.35
C ALA A 11 -15.11 -17.26 -6.06
N GLY A 12 -14.94 -18.59 -6.20
CA GLY A 12 -14.67 -19.49 -5.07
C GLY A 12 -13.32 -19.22 -4.40
N ASP A 13 -12.28 -18.95 -5.20
CA ASP A 13 -10.95 -18.61 -4.69
C ASP A 13 -10.95 -17.33 -3.86
N VAL A 14 -11.69 -16.31 -4.30
CA VAL A 14 -11.84 -15.05 -3.55
C VAL A 14 -12.50 -15.31 -2.19
N LYS A 15 -13.57 -16.11 -2.17
CA LYS A 15 -14.27 -16.49 -0.94
C LYS A 15 -13.36 -17.26 0.01
N LEU A 16 -12.66 -18.28 -0.49
CA LEU A 16 -11.71 -19.07 0.30
C LEU A 16 -10.57 -18.21 0.86
N GLY A 17 -10.08 -17.22 0.11
CA GLY A 17 -9.06 -16.28 0.59
C GLY A 17 -9.55 -15.41 1.76
N LEU A 18 -10.78 -14.90 1.68
CA LEU A 18 -11.39 -14.13 2.75
C LEU A 18 -11.63 -14.98 3.99
N GLU A 19 -12.23 -16.16 3.83
CA GLU A 19 -12.48 -17.12 4.92
C GLU A 19 -11.17 -17.58 5.60
N SER A 20 -10.10 -17.78 4.81
CA SER A 20 -8.77 -18.14 5.31
C SER A 20 -8.16 -17.05 6.20
N LEU A 21 -8.32 -15.78 5.84
CA LEU A 21 -7.83 -14.65 6.65
C LEU A 21 -8.62 -14.53 7.96
N GLU A 22 -9.95 -14.66 7.89
CA GLU A 22 -10.83 -14.58 9.04
C GLU A 22 -10.60 -15.73 10.03
N ALA A 23 -10.34 -16.94 9.53
CA ALA A 23 -9.95 -18.09 10.37
C ALA A 23 -8.67 -17.83 11.19
N GLY A 24 -7.78 -16.95 10.71
CA GLY A 24 -6.60 -16.49 11.43
C GLY A 24 -6.81 -15.26 12.32
N GLY A 25 -8.04 -14.78 12.44
CA GLY A 25 -8.41 -13.59 13.22
C GLY A 25 -8.06 -12.27 12.54
N ILE A 26 -7.86 -12.27 11.22
CA ILE A 26 -7.64 -11.06 10.42
C ILE A 26 -8.89 -10.80 9.59
N THR A 27 -9.48 -9.62 9.74
CA THR A 27 -10.75 -9.25 9.10
C THR A 27 -10.48 -8.32 7.91
N PRO A 28 -10.47 -8.80 6.65
CA PRO A 28 -10.12 -7.94 5.51
C PRO A 28 -11.24 -6.94 5.22
N LYS A 29 -10.89 -5.65 5.13
CA LYS A 29 -11.86 -4.59 4.78
C LYS A 29 -11.90 -4.26 3.30
N PHE A 30 -10.93 -4.74 2.52
CA PHE A 30 -10.77 -4.40 1.11
C PHE A 30 -10.21 -5.60 0.33
N VAL A 31 -10.83 -5.91 -0.82
CA VAL A 31 -10.31 -6.89 -1.77
C VAL A 31 -10.19 -6.27 -3.17
N ILE A 32 -9.11 -6.63 -3.86
CA ILE A 32 -8.92 -6.34 -5.29
C ILE A 32 -8.96 -7.67 -6.05
N ILE A 33 -9.98 -7.84 -6.88
CA ILE A 33 -10.06 -8.92 -7.87
C ILE A 33 -9.24 -8.46 -9.07
N ASP A 34 -8.00 -8.92 -9.11
CA ASP A 34 -7.04 -8.61 -10.15
C ASP A 34 -7.39 -9.35 -11.46
N ASP A 35 -6.54 -9.24 -12.48
CA ASP A 35 -6.78 -9.81 -13.81
C ASP A 35 -7.19 -11.30 -13.75
N GLY A 36 -8.07 -11.70 -14.68
CA GLY A 36 -8.67 -13.02 -14.79
C GLY A 36 -10.20 -13.03 -14.74
N TRP A 37 -10.86 -11.93 -14.38
CA TRP A 37 -12.33 -11.87 -14.27
C TRP A 37 -13.03 -11.39 -15.56
N GLN A 38 -12.31 -10.71 -16.46
CA GLN A 38 -12.88 -10.11 -17.68
C GLN A 38 -13.14 -11.16 -18.77
N SER A 39 -14.11 -10.85 -19.65
CA SER A 39 -14.40 -11.66 -20.84
C SER A 39 -13.47 -11.33 -21.97
N VAL A 40 -12.53 -12.22 -22.28
CA VAL A 40 -11.45 -11.95 -23.24
C VAL A 40 -11.27 -13.11 -24.22
N ALA A 41 -10.78 -12.80 -25.42
CA ALA A 41 -10.41 -13.79 -26.41
C ALA A 41 -9.24 -13.30 -27.25
N MET A 42 -8.46 -14.24 -27.77
CA MET A 42 -7.43 -13.98 -28.76
C MET A 42 -8.06 -13.93 -30.16
N ASP A 43 -7.50 -13.13 -31.06
CA ASP A 43 -7.91 -13.20 -32.48
C ASP A 43 -7.22 -14.37 -33.17
N GLU A 44 -7.88 -14.96 -34.17
CA GLU A 44 -7.37 -16.13 -34.90
C GLU A 44 -6.00 -15.90 -35.55
N SER A 45 -5.71 -14.64 -35.92
CA SER A 45 -4.43 -14.23 -36.51
C SER A 45 -3.36 -13.84 -35.49
N SER A 46 -3.70 -13.78 -34.20
CA SER A 46 -2.75 -13.37 -33.15
C SER A 46 -1.86 -14.53 -32.73
N VAL A 47 -0.66 -14.19 -32.26
CA VAL A 47 0.29 -15.12 -31.67
C VAL A 47 0.22 -15.01 -30.16
N GLU A 48 -0.07 -16.13 -29.52
CA GLU A 48 -0.11 -16.25 -28.07
C GLU A 48 1.23 -15.84 -27.44
N PHE A 49 1.13 -15.12 -26.33
CA PHE A 49 2.27 -14.84 -25.46
C PHE A 49 1.81 -14.96 -24.02
N ASN A 50 2.06 -16.14 -23.44
CA ASN A 50 1.82 -16.42 -22.02
C ASN A 50 3.12 -16.19 -21.27
N ALA A 51 3.20 -15.15 -20.44
CA ALA A 51 4.28 -15.11 -19.44
C ALA A 51 3.99 -16.16 -18.36
N ASP A 52 5.04 -16.64 -17.68
CA ASP A 52 4.96 -17.75 -16.72
C ASP A 52 3.82 -17.57 -15.70
N ASN A 53 2.73 -18.33 -15.89
CA ASN A 53 1.51 -18.32 -15.08
C ASN A 53 0.69 -17.02 -15.12
N ALA A 54 0.86 -16.15 -16.11
CA ALA A 54 0.19 -14.86 -16.20
C ALA A 54 -0.83 -14.80 -17.37
N ALA A 55 -1.21 -13.59 -17.76
CA ALA A 55 -2.14 -13.34 -18.86
C ALA A 55 -1.55 -13.66 -20.23
N ASN A 56 -2.40 -14.09 -21.16
CA ASN A 56 -2.08 -14.02 -22.59
C ASN A 56 -2.20 -12.56 -23.03
N PHE A 57 -1.09 -11.88 -23.25
CA PHE A 57 -1.06 -10.46 -23.58
C PHE A 57 -1.65 -10.14 -24.98
N ALA A 58 -1.91 -11.16 -25.80
CA ALA A 58 -2.60 -11.03 -27.08
C ALA A 58 -4.13 -10.95 -26.96
N ASN A 59 -4.69 -11.29 -25.80
CA ASN A 59 -6.14 -11.31 -25.59
C ASN A 59 -6.72 -9.89 -25.64
N ARG A 60 -7.94 -9.79 -26.17
CA ARG A 60 -8.72 -8.55 -26.24
C ARG A 60 -10.02 -8.69 -25.47
N LEU A 61 -10.50 -7.59 -24.90
CA LEU A 61 -11.81 -7.52 -24.28
C LEU A 61 -12.88 -7.83 -25.32
N THR A 62 -13.79 -8.74 -25.00
CA THR A 62 -14.93 -9.15 -25.85
C THR A 62 -16.27 -8.75 -25.26
N HIS A 63 -16.31 -8.37 -23.99
CA HIS A 63 -17.52 -7.89 -23.34
C HIS A 63 -17.16 -7.08 -22.09
N ILE A 64 -17.96 -6.07 -21.74
CA ILE A 64 -17.77 -5.26 -20.52
C ILE A 64 -18.16 -5.98 -19.22
N LYS A 65 -18.87 -7.11 -19.34
CA LYS A 65 -19.28 -7.94 -18.21
C LYS A 65 -18.27 -9.05 -17.95
N GLU A 66 -18.31 -9.59 -16.74
CA GLU A 66 -17.49 -10.70 -16.27
C GLU A 66 -17.57 -11.93 -17.17
N ASN A 67 -16.54 -12.77 -17.06
CA ASN A 67 -16.49 -14.09 -17.64
C ASN A 67 -17.18 -15.14 -16.75
N HIS A 68 -17.23 -16.37 -17.26
CA HIS A 68 -17.90 -17.50 -16.62
C HIS A 68 -17.39 -17.81 -15.20
N LYS A 69 -16.15 -17.49 -14.83
CA LYS A 69 -15.59 -17.79 -13.49
C LYS A 69 -16.19 -16.94 -12.36
N PHE A 70 -16.88 -15.87 -12.74
CA PHE A 70 -17.58 -14.95 -11.85
C PHE A 70 -19.09 -14.92 -12.12
N GLN A 71 -19.58 -15.92 -12.85
CA GLN A 71 -21.01 -16.21 -12.94
C GLN A 71 -21.33 -17.42 -12.05
N LYS A 72 -22.47 -17.37 -11.35
CA LYS A 72 -22.97 -18.52 -10.61
C LYS A 72 -23.23 -19.66 -11.60
N ASP A 73 -22.64 -20.82 -11.34
CA ASP A 73 -22.69 -22.01 -12.21
C ASP A 73 -22.20 -21.74 -13.65
N GLY A 74 -21.33 -20.74 -13.82
CA GLY A 74 -20.81 -20.34 -15.12
C GLY A 74 -19.99 -21.42 -15.81
N LYS A 75 -20.13 -21.51 -17.13
CA LYS A 75 -19.41 -22.47 -17.98
C LYS A 75 -18.62 -21.75 -19.05
N GLU A 76 -17.41 -22.21 -19.29
CA GLU A 76 -16.56 -21.65 -20.34
C GLU A 76 -17.29 -21.69 -21.70
N GLY A 77 -17.14 -20.60 -22.48
CA GLY A 77 -17.84 -20.43 -23.76
C GLY A 77 -19.33 -20.08 -23.67
N HIS A 78 -19.94 -20.07 -22.47
CA HIS A 78 -21.36 -19.77 -22.29
C HIS A 78 -21.55 -18.52 -21.41
N ARG A 79 -22.27 -17.52 -21.93
CA ARG A 79 -22.71 -16.35 -21.15
C ARG A 79 -24.15 -16.51 -20.74
N VAL A 80 -24.42 -16.22 -19.47
CA VAL A 80 -25.79 -16.07 -18.96
C VAL A 80 -26.04 -14.59 -18.64
N ASP A 81 -27.09 -14.02 -19.23
CA ASP A 81 -27.52 -12.63 -19.00
C ASP A 81 -28.63 -12.53 -17.94
N ASP A 82 -28.41 -13.20 -16.80
CA ASP A 82 -29.26 -13.11 -15.62
C ASP A 82 -28.51 -12.36 -14.50
N PRO A 83 -28.98 -11.18 -14.06
CA PRO A 83 -28.39 -10.46 -12.94
C PRO A 83 -28.28 -11.29 -11.65
N ALA A 84 -29.15 -12.28 -11.44
CA ALA A 84 -29.11 -13.17 -10.27
C ALA A 84 -27.95 -14.18 -10.32
N LEU A 85 -27.35 -14.38 -11.50
CA LEU A 85 -26.23 -15.28 -11.74
C LEU A 85 -24.94 -14.52 -12.12
N SER A 86 -24.98 -13.19 -12.17
CA SER A 86 -23.85 -12.35 -12.57
C SER A 86 -22.83 -12.14 -11.45
N LEU A 87 -21.81 -11.32 -11.72
CA LEU A 87 -20.88 -10.80 -10.72
C LEU A 87 -21.60 -10.22 -9.48
N ALA A 88 -22.82 -9.67 -9.63
CA ALA A 88 -23.60 -9.14 -8.51
C ALA A 88 -23.88 -10.20 -7.43
N HIS A 89 -24.10 -11.45 -7.83
CA HIS A 89 -24.29 -12.55 -6.88
C HIS A 89 -23.02 -12.81 -6.07
N VAL A 90 -21.86 -12.86 -6.74
CA VAL A 90 -20.55 -13.07 -6.10
C VAL A 90 -20.24 -11.94 -5.13
N ILE A 91 -20.43 -10.69 -5.54
CA ILE A 91 -20.19 -9.52 -4.70
C ILE A 91 -21.12 -9.51 -3.49
N LYS A 92 -22.40 -9.84 -3.68
CA LYS A 92 -23.35 -9.97 -2.58
C LYS A 92 -22.96 -11.07 -1.60
N ASP A 93 -22.48 -12.22 -2.09
CA ASP A 93 -22.04 -13.33 -1.25
C ASP A 93 -20.83 -12.92 -0.39
N ILE A 94 -19.77 -12.37 -0.99
CA ILE A 94 -18.56 -11.98 -0.24
C ILE A 94 -18.77 -10.78 0.70
N LYS A 95 -19.71 -9.87 0.39
CA LYS A 95 -20.09 -8.76 1.27
C LYS A 95 -21.13 -9.14 2.33
N SER A 96 -21.75 -10.33 2.25
CA SER A 96 -22.74 -10.76 3.25
C SER A 96 -22.11 -10.96 4.64
N ASN A 97 -20.81 -11.23 4.65
CA ASN A 97 -19.96 -11.08 5.81
C ASN A 97 -19.64 -9.59 5.97
N ASN A 98 -20.37 -8.90 6.86
CA ASN A 98 -20.40 -7.43 7.00
C ASN A 98 -19.03 -6.77 7.28
N SER A 99 -17.94 -7.54 7.34
CA SER A 99 -16.57 -7.10 7.45
C SER A 99 -16.07 -6.38 6.19
N LEU A 100 -16.37 -6.90 4.98
CA LEU A 100 -15.79 -6.42 3.73
C LEU A 100 -16.44 -5.10 3.28
N LYS A 101 -15.67 -4.02 3.26
CA LYS A 101 -16.17 -2.68 2.93
C LYS A 101 -16.05 -2.36 1.44
N TYR A 102 -14.91 -2.72 0.83
CA TYR A 102 -14.58 -2.35 -0.53
C TYR A 102 -14.23 -3.58 -1.38
N VAL A 103 -14.74 -3.63 -2.61
CA VAL A 103 -14.35 -4.59 -3.65
C VAL A 103 -13.98 -3.80 -4.89
N TYR A 104 -12.72 -3.87 -5.29
CA TYR A 104 -12.26 -3.31 -6.56
C TYR A 104 -11.98 -4.42 -7.57
N VAL A 105 -12.07 -4.08 -8.84
CA VAL A 105 -11.66 -4.97 -9.94
C VAL A 105 -10.58 -4.32 -10.81
N TRP A 106 -9.73 -5.14 -11.40
CA TRP A 106 -8.69 -4.69 -12.31
C TRP A 106 -9.19 -4.53 -13.75
N HIS A 107 -8.69 -3.54 -14.49
CA HIS A 107 -8.72 -3.53 -15.95
C HIS A 107 -7.55 -2.72 -16.52
N ALA A 108 -7.16 -2.96 -17.77
CA ALA A 108 -6.18 -2.08 -18.44
C ALA A 108 -6.83 -0.76 -18.89
N ILE A 109 -6.04 0.30 -19.05
CA ILE A 109 -6.55 1.58 -19.59
C ILE A 109 -7.22 1.41 -20.95
N THR A 110 -6.76 0.44 -21.76
CA THR A 110 -7.31 0.11 -23.08
C THR A 110 -8.42 -0.96 -23.03
N GLY A 111 -8.95 -1.27 -21.85
CA GLY A 111 -9.98 -2.28 -21.62
C GLY A 111 -9.43 -3.63 -21.18
N TYR A 112 -8.45 -4.17 -21.92
CA TYR A 112 -7.62 -5.32 -21.52
C TYR A 112 -6.22 -5.19 -22.12
N TRP A 113 -5.31 -6.15 -21.89
CA TRP A 113 -3.92 -6.12 -22.38
C TRP A 113 -3.81 -5.82 -23.89
N GLY A 114 -4.52 -6.57 -24.74
CA GLY A 114 -4.58 -6.35 -26.18
C GLY A 114 -5.62 -5.31 -26.64
N GLY A 115 -6.27 -4.61 -25.71
CA GLY A 115 -7.31 -3.62 -25.99
C GLY A 115 -8.72 -4.20 -26.11
N VAL A 116 -9.64 -3.45 -26.73
CA VAL A 116 -11.03 -3.87 -27.01
C VAL A 116 -11.12 -4.48 -28.40
N LYS A 117 -11.68 -5.68 -28.54
CA LYS A 117 -11.77 -6.40 -29.81
C LYS A 117 -12.68 -5.65 -30.81
N PRO A 118 -12.19 -5.29 -32.01
CA PRO A 118 -13.02 -4.65 -33.04
C PRO A 118 -14.13 -5.57 -33.55
N GLY A 119 -15.28 -4.98 -33.89
CA GLY A 119 -16.38 -5.68 -34.59
C GLY A 119 -17.13 -6.73 -33.76
N VAL A 120 -16.92 -6.77 -32.43
CA VAL A 120 -17.69 -7.65 -31.54
C VAL A 120 -19.07 -7.07 -31.29
N SER A 121 -20.08 -7.94 -31.34
CA SER A 121 -21.47 -7.57 -31.09
C SER A 121 -21.68 -6.96 -29.70
N GLY A 122 -22.38 -5.83 -29.65
CA GLY A 122 -22.64 -5.06 -28.43
C GLY A 122 -21.52 -4.10 -28.02
N MET A 123 -20.43 -4.02 -28.80
CA MET A 123 -19.31 -3.12 -28.56
C MET A 123 -18.91 -2.29 -29.79
N GLU A 124 -19.64 -2.42 -30.91
CA GLU A 124 -19.34 -1.76 -32.18
C GLU A 124 -19.39 -0.23 -32.06
N HIS A 125 -20.25 0.30 -31.19
CA HIS A 125 -20.43 1.74 -30.97
C HIS A 125 -19.22 2.41 -30.30
N TYR A 126 -18.27 1.64 -29.76
CA TYR A 126 -16.98 2.16 -29.28
C TYR A 126 -15.98 2.40 -30.42
N GLU A 127 -16.26 1.87 -31.62
CA GLU A 127 -15.44 2.06 -32.83
C GLU A 127 -13.96 1.69 -32.61
N SER A 128 -13.70 0.61 -31.87
CA SER A 128 -12.34 0.13 -31.63
C SER A 128 -11.64 -0.26 -32.93
N LYS A 129 -10.36 0.12 -33.08
CA LYS A 129 -9.53 -0.19 -34.24
C LYS A 129 -8.18 -0.74 -33.80
N VAL A 130 -7.63 -1.67 -34.59
CA VAL A 130 -6.28 -2.17 -34.35
C VAL A 130 -5.27 -1.08 -34.67
N SER A 131 -4.47 -0.72 -33.67
CA SER A 131 -3.33 0.20 -33.75
C SER A 131 -2.07 -0.53 -33.29
N TYR A 132 -0.92 -0.19 -33.86
CA TYR A 132 0.34 -0.86 -33.54
C TYR A 132 1.20 0.09 -32.68
N PRO A 133 1.43 -0.24 -31.38
CA PRO A 133 2.35 0.48 -30.52
C PRO A 133 3.72 0.73 -31.16
N VAL A 134 4.26 1.93 -31.01
CA VAL A 134 5.64 2.27 -31.37
C VAL A 134 6.35 2.85 -30.17
N SER A 135 7.35 2.13 -29.65
CA SER A 135 8.17 2.59 -28.54
C SER A 135 9.22 3.62 -28.97
N SER A 136 9.53 4.57 -28.09
CA SER A 136 10.63 5.50 -28.34
C SER A 136 11.99 4.80 -28.19
N PRO A 137 13.05 5.26 -28.88
CA PRO A 137 14.39 4.71 -28.68
C PRO A 137 14.87 4.77 -27.23
N GLY A 138 14.45 5.80 -26.48
CA GLY A 138 14.74 5.96 -25.05
C GLY A 138 14.15 4.82 -24.21
N VAL A 139 12.85 4.55 -24.37
CA VAL A 139 12.19 3.43 -23.66
C VAL A 139 12.83 2.09 -24.04
N MET A 140 13.04 1.83 -25.33
CA MET A 140 13.67 0.59 -25.82
C MET A 140 15.10 0.39 -25.28
N SER A 141 15.84 1.48 -25.04
CA SER A 141 17.18 1.43 -24.48
C SER A 141 17.20 1.03 -23.00
N ASN A 142 16.11 1.28 -22.25
CA ASN A 142 16.05 1.01 -20.81
C ASN A 142 15.67 -0.44 -20.52
N GLU A 143 14.61 -0.94 -21.13
CA GLU A 143 14.07 -2.29 -20.87
C GLU A 143 13.59 -2.94 -22.17
N ASN A 144 13.70 -4.26 -22.26
CA ASN A 144 13.00 -5.03 -23.28
C ASN A 144 11.81 -5.78 -22.65
N CYS A 145 10.61 -5.26 -22.82
CA CYS A 145 9.40 -5.80 -22.21
C CYS A 145 8.70 -6.76 -23.18
N GLY A 146 8.74 -8.07 -22.89
CA GLY A 146 8.08 -9.09 -23.72
C GLY A 146 6.57 -8.89 -23.85
N CYS A 147 5.92 -8.34 -22.82
CA CYS A 147 4.50 -7.98 -22.87
C CYS A 147 4.24 -6.92 -23.95
N LEU A 148 5.06 -5.87 -23.99
CA LEU A 148 4.95 -4.81 -24.99
C LEU A 148 5.30 -5.31 -26.40
N GLU A 149 6.31 -6.18 -26.54
CA GLU A 149 6.62 -6.84 -27.81
C GLU A 149 5.43 -7.65 -28.33
N SER A 150 4.75 -8.42 -27.46
CA SER A 150 3.55 -9.18 -27.81
C SER A 150 2.42 -8.26 -28.28
N ILE A 151 2.10 -7.20 -27.53
CA ILE A 151 1.05 -6.24 -27.90
C ILE A 151 1.42 -5.53 -29.21
N THR A 152 2.69 -5.19 -29.41
CA THR A 152 3.19 -4.58 -30.64
C THR A 152 3.04 -5.51 -31.83
N LYS A 153 3.37 -6.79 -31.67
CA LYS A 153 3.25 -7.81 -32.74
C LYS A 153 1.80 -8.08 -33.12
N ASN A 154 0.93 -8.23 -32.12
CA ASN A 154 -0.48 -8.57 -32.32
C ASN A 154 -1.35 -7.36 -32.67
N GLY A 155 -0.87 -6.14 -32.39
CA GLY A 155 -1.64 -4.91 -32.42
C GLY A 155 -2.54 -4.76 -31.20
N LEU A 156 -2.95 -3.53 -30.89
CA LEU A 156 -3.81 -3.17 -29.79
C LEU A 156 -5.15 -2.65 -30.30
N GLY A 157 -6.25 -3.18 -29.79
CA GLY A 157 -7.61 -2.69 -30.06
C GLY A 157 -7.87 -1.38 -29.33
N LEU A 158 -7.56 -0.25 -29.97
CA LEU A 158 -7.71 1.07 -29.41
C LEU A 158 -9.14 1.58 -29.64
N VAL A 159 -9.88 1.82 -28.55
CA VAL A 159 -11.19 2.48 -28.59
C VAL A 159 -11.04 3.86 -29.23
N ASN A 160 -12.00 4.28 -30.06
CA ASN A 160 -11.98 5.60 -30.65
C ASN A 160 -11.84 6.67 -29.54
N PRO A 161 -10.80 7.54 -29.56
CA PRO A 161 -10.60 8.54 -28.53
C PRO A 161 -11.78 9.51 -28.30
N GLU A 162 -12.68 9.66 -29.28
CA GLU A 162 -13.93 10.44 -29.12
C GLU A 162 -15.06 9.67 -28.43
N LYS A 163 -14.94 8.34 -28.31
CA LYS A 163 -15.94 7.43 -27.74
C LYS A 163 -15.47 6.78 -26.43
N VAL A 164 -14.22 6.99 -26.03
CA VAL A 164 -13.61 6.33 -24.86
C VAL A 164 -14.32 6.64 -23.55
N PHE A 165 -14.92 7.84 -23.41
CA PHE A 165 -15.78 8.13 -22.25
C PHE A 165 -16.99 7.21 -22.20
N SER A 166 -17.67 6.97 -23.32
CA SER A 166 -18.82 6.05 -23.37
C SER A 166 -18.39 4.64 -22.99
N PHE A 167 -17.24 4.17 -23.49
CA PHE A 167 -16.68 2.86 -23.10
C PHE A 167 -16.45 2.75 -21.59
N TYR A 168 -15.70 3.67 -20.99
CA TYR A 168 -15.48 3.63 -19.54
C TYR A 168 -16.77 3.83 -18.75
N ASN A 169 -17.68 4.68 -19.23
CA ASN A 169 -18.93 4.92 -18.54
C ASN A 169 -19.79 3.66 -18.52
N ASP A 170 -19.95 2.98 -19.65
CA ASP A 170 -20.74 1.75 -19.72
C ASP A 170 -20.11 0.65 -18.84
N LEU A 171 -18.79 0.48 -18.91
CA LEU A 171 -18.05 -0.45 -18.05
C LEU A 171 -18.24 -0.13 -16.57
N HIS A 172 -17.97 1.11 -16.13
CA HIS A 172 -18.03 1.46 -14.71
C HIS A 172 -19.47 1.56 -14.19
N SER A 173 -20.43 1.99 -15.01
CA SER A 173 -21.85 1.94 -14.65
C SER A 173 -22.30 0.50 -14.42
N TYR A 174 -21.86 -0.45 -15.25
CA TYR A 174 -22.11 -1.87 -15.02
C TYR A 174 -21.48 -2.33 -13.69
N LEU A 175 -20.18 -2.08 -13.50
CA LEU A 175 -19.46 -2.49 -12.29
C LEU A 175 -20.11 -1.93 -11.01
N ALA A 176 -20.45 -0.63 -10.99
CA ALA A 176 -21.15 -0.01 -9.87
C ALA A 176 -22.53 -0.66 -9.65
N SER A 177 -23.27 -0.98 -10.71
CA SER A 177 -24.59 -1.63 -10.61
C SER A 177 -24.55 -3.03 -9.99
N VAL A 178 -23.40 -3.72 -10.08
CA VAL A 178 -23.18 -5.05 -9.48
C VAL A 178 -22.43 -4.99 -8.15
N GLY A 179 -22.24 -3.79 -7.59
CA GLY A 179 -21.73 -3.59 -6.23
C GLY A 179 -20.21 -3.47 -6.11
N ILE A 180 -19.49 -3.27 -7.21
CA ILE A 180 -18.07 -2.90 -7.19
C ILE A 180 -17.92 -1.44 -6.74
N ASP A 181 -16.94 -1.18 -5.88
CA ASP A 181 -16.74 0.14 -5.27
C ASP A 181 -15.67 0.98 -5.97
N GLY A 182 -14.88 0.36 -6.85
CA GLY A 182 -13.82 1.04 -7.59
C GLY A 182 -13.00 0.11 -8.49
N VAL A 183 -11.96 0.65 -9.10
CA VAL A 183 -11.13 -0.08 -10.07
C VAL A 183 -9.63 0.13 -9.83
N LYS A 184 -8.83 -0.88 -10.18
CA LYS A 184 -7.38 -0.75 -10.36
C LYS A 184 -7.11 -0.71 -11.87
N VAL A 185 -6.55 0.40 -12.36
CA VAL A 185 -6.35 0.62 -13.80
C VAL A 185 -4.88 0.52 -14.16
N ASP A 186 -4.53 -0.53 -14.91
CA ASP A 186 -3.17 -0.86 -15.30
C ASP A 186 -2.83 -0.44 -16.73
N VAL A 187 -1.59 -0.71 -17.12
CA VAL A 187 -1.08 -0.56 -18.49
C VAL A 187 -1.20 0.88 -19.02
N GLN A 188 -1.25 1.88 -18.14
CA GLN A 188 -1.55 3.26 -18.54
C GLN A 188 -0.47 3.87 -19.44
N ASN A 189 0.80 3.47 -19.23
CA ASN A 189 1.93 3.89 -20.03
C ASN A 189 1.84 3.50 -21.52
N ILE A 190 0.99 2.54 -21.90
CA ILE A 190 0.86 2.11 -23.31
C ILE A 190 0.43 3.26 -24.24
N LEU A 191 -0.32 4.23 -23.71
CA LEU A 191 -0.81 5.37 -24.49
C LEU A 191 0.33 6.22 -25.10
N GLU A 192 1.52 6.21 -24.49
CA GLU A 192 2.70 6.91 -25.01
C GLU A 192 3.09 6.41 -26.41
N THR A 193 2.82 5.12 -26.68
CA THR A 193 3.22 4.42 -27.91
C THR A 193 2.17 4.49 -29.03
N LEU A 194 1.01 5.08 -28.76
CA LEU A 194 -0.19 5.01 -29.62
C LEU A 194 -0.61 6.37 -30.20
N GLY A 195 0.21 7.41 -30.03
CA GLY A 195 -0.17 8.80 -30.39
C GLY A 195 -0.32 9.09 -31.89
N ALA A 196 0.20 8.23 -32.76
CA ALA A 196 0.13 8.41 -34.22
C ALA A 196 -1.33 8.43 -34.71
N GLY A 197 -1.69 9.40 -35.55
CA GLY A 197 -3.08 9.58 -36.02
C GLY A 197 -4.05 10.20 -35.00
N HIS A 198 -3.62 10.42 -33.74
CA HIS A 198 -4.48 10.95 -32.66
C HIS A 198 -4.03 12.32 -32.13
N GLY A 199 -3.18 13.02 -32.89
CA GLY A 199 -2.62 14.32 -32.50
C GLY A 199 -1.47 14.25 -31.52
N GLY A 200 -0.81 13.08 -31.42
CA GLY A 200 0.36 12.85 -30.58
C GLY A 200 0.02 12.28 -29.20
N ARG A 201 1.05 11.72 -28.54
CA ARG A 201 0.94 11.03 -27.24
C ARG A 201 0.27 11.88 -26.16
N VAL A 202 0.63 13.17 -26.06
CA VAL A 202 0.06 14.10 -25.08
C VAL A 202 -1.46 14.26 -25.27
N LYS A 203 -1.93 14.42 -26.51
CA LYS A 203 -3.36 14.62 -26.79
C LYS A 203 -4.16 13.34 -26.52
N LEU A 204 -3.59 12.18 -26.87
CA LEU A 204 -4.21 10.88 -26.63
C LEU A 204 -4.31 10.58 -25.13
N ALA A 205 -3.19 10.70 -24.39
CA ALA A 205 -3.14 10.51 -22.94
C ALA A 205 -4.16 11.39 -22.25
N LYS A 206 -4.16 12.70 -22.53
CA LYS A 206 -5.11 13.65 -21.96
C LYS A 206 -6.56 13.24 -22.16
N LYS A 207 -6.93 12.77 -23.37
CA LYS A 207 -8.29 12.31 -23.65
C LYS A 207 -8.67 11.09 -22.83
N TYR A 208 -7.81 10.07 -22.82
CA TYR A 208 -8.06 8.83 -22.10
C TYR A 208 -8.13 9.06 -20.58
N HIS A 209 -7.17 9.76 -19.98
CA HIS A 209 -7.19 10.04 -18.54
C HIS A 209 -8.37 10.92 -18.13
N HIS A 210 -8.72 11.95 -18.90
CA HIS A 210 -9.90 12.76 -18.60
C HIS A 210 -11.21 11.95 -18.69
N ALA A 211 -11.33 11.09 -19.70
CA ALA A 211 -12.50 10.23 -19.85
C ALA A 211 -12.59 9.20 -18.73
N LEU A 212 -11.45 8.62 -18.33
CA LEU A 212 -11.34 7.69 -17.21
C LEU A 212 -11.82 8.38 -15.93
N GLU A 213 -11.22 9.51 -15.55
CA GLU A 213 -11.58 10.25 -14.32
C GLU A 213 -13.03 10.75 -14.33
N ALA A 214 -13.56 11.13 -15.49
CA ALA A 214 -14.96 11.51 -15.64
C ALA A 214 -15.90 10.32 -15.38
N SER A 215 -15.56 9.13 -15.89
CA SER A 215 -16.31 7.91 -15.61
C SER A 215 -16.22 7.49 -14.14
N ILE A 216 -15.02 7.56 -13.53
CA ILE A 216 -14.82 7.29 -12.10
C ILE A 216 -15.69 8.22 -11.26
N SER A 217 -15.61 9.53 -11.50
CA SER A 217 -16.39 10.54 -10.77
C SER A 217 -17.90 10.30 -10.87
N ARG A 218 -18.37 9.71 -11.97
CA ARG A 218 -19.79 9.47 -12.22
C ARG A 218 -20.30 8.19 -11.55
N ASN A 219 -19.46 7.16 -11.44
CA ASN A 219 -19.90 5.82 -11.06
C ASN A 219 -19.41 5.37 -9.67
N PHE A 220 -18.33 5.95 -9.15
CA PHE A 220 -17.75 5.58 -7.86
C PHE A 220 -17.69 6.81 -6.93
N PRO A 221 -18.58 6.93 -5.93
CA PRO A 221 -18.72 8.14 -5.11
C PRO A 221 -17.47 8.46 -4.29
N ASP A 222 -16.70 7.44 -3.90
CA ASP A 222 -15.47 7.58 -3.11
C ASP A 222 -14.23 7.82 -3.99
N ASN A 223 -14.40 8.17 -5.26
CA ASN A 223 -13.31 8.30 -6.24
C ASN A 223 -12.45 7.01 -6.30
N GLY A 224 -13.14 5.87 -6.38
CA GLY A 224 -12.55 4.54 -6.27
C GLY A 224 -11.69 4.17 -7.47
N ILE A 225 -10.44 4.64 -7.49
CA ILE A 225 -9.45 4.30 -8.51
C ILE A 225 -8.05 4.14 -7.92
N ILE A 226 -7.34 3.11 -8.35
CA ILE A 226 -5.89 2.95 -8.18
C ILE A 226 -5.24 3.02 -9.55
N SER A 227 -4.36 4.00 -9.75
CA SER A 227 -3.58 4.18 -10.97
C SER A 227 -2.33 3.32 -10.93
N CYS A 228 -2.10 2.51 -11.95
CA CYS A 228 -0.99 1.57 -11.96
C CYS A 228 -0.35 1.48 -13.35
N MET A 229 0.96 1.18 -13.39
CA MET A 229 1.79 1.30 -14.58
C MET A 229 1.63 2.68 -15.24
N SER A 230 1.61 3.74 -14.43
CA SER A 230 1.15 5.08 -14.82
C SER A 230 2.16 6.20 -14.51
N HIS A 231 3.46 5.89 -14.55
CA HIS A 231 4.54 6.83 -14.24
C HIS A 231 5.00 7.68 -15.43
N ASN A 232 4.43 7.49 -16.63
CA ASN A 232 4.75 8.35 -17.76
C ASN A 232 4.30 9.80 -17.48
N THR A 233 5.08 10.75 -17.98
CA THR A 233 4.85 12.18 -17.72
C THR A 233 3.53 12.68 -18.30
N ASP A 234 3.11 12.20 -19.47
CA ASP A 234 1.86 12.64 -20.10
C ASP A 234 0.64 12.30 -19.24
N GLY A 235 0.63 11.11 -18.62
CA GLY A 235 -0.42 10.66 -17.73
C GLY A 235 -0.41 11.43 -16.41
N LEU A 236 0.75 11.56 -15.77
CA LEU A 236 0.89 12.31 -14.52
C LEU A 236 0.43 13.76 -14.65
N TYR A 237 0.80 14.45 -15.74
CA TYR A 237 0.36 15.84 -16.00
C TYR A 237 -1.07 15.95 -16.58
N SER A 238 -1.70 14.83 -16.93
CA SER A 238 -3.10 14.80 -17.39
C SER A 238 -4.09 14.47 -16.27
N ALA A 239 -3.64 13.81 -15.20
CA ALA A 239 -4.47 13.47 -14.05
C ALA A 239 -4.92 14.72 -13.30
N LYS A 240 -6.18 14.74 -12.86
CA LYS A 240 -6.78 15.86 -12.11
C LYS A 240 -7.39 15.44 -10.79
N LYS A 241 -7.88 14.20 -10.72
CA LYS A 241 -8.69 13.71 -9.60
C LYS A 241 -8.25 12.35 -9.10
N THR A 242 -7.53 11.57 -9.89
CA THR A 242 -7.00 10.26 -9.51
C THR A 242 -6.23 10.38 -8.21
N ALA A 243 -6.70 9.67 -7.17
CA ALA A 243 -6.18 9.86 -5.81
C ALA A 243 -5.03 8.93 -5.47
N VAL A 244 -5.04 7.68 -5.94
CA VAL A 244 -4.07 6.65 -5.56
C VAL A 244 -3.23 6.25 -6.78
N ILE A 245 -1.92 6.13 -6.61
CA ILE A 245 -0.99 5.69 -7.66
C ILE A 245 0.02 4.69 -7.12
N ARG A 246 0.17 3.53 -7.78
CA ARG A 246 1.25 2.59 -7.47
C ARG A 246 2.58 3.30 -7.69
N ALA A 247 3.45 3.30 -6.69
CA ALA A 247 4.73 4.02 -6.70
C ALA A 247 5.94 3.11 -6.97
N SER A 248 5.69 1.87 -7.37
CA SER A 248 6.71 0.87 -7.67
C SER A 248 6.38 0.15 -8.98
N ASP A 249 7.38 -0.60 -9.46
CA ASP A 249 7.13 -1.77 -10.30
C ASP A 249 6.46 -2.88 -9.45
N ASP A 250 6.04 -3.97 -10.09
CA ASP A 250 5.41 -5.10 -9.40
C ASP A 250 6.33 -5.67 -8.30
N PHE A 251 5.72 -6.08 -7.19
CA PHE A 251 6.35 -6.96 -6.23
C PHE A 251 6.61 -8.33 -6.87
N TRP A 252 7.88 -8.71 -7.02
CA TRP A 252 8.28 -9.98 -7.62
C TRP A 252 8.73 -10.99 -6.55
N PRO A 253 7.81 -11.77 -5.94
CA PRO A 253 8.15 -12.67 -4.82
C PRO A 253 9.19 -13.73 -5.16
N ARG A 254 9.32 -14.08 -6.45
CA ARG A 254 10.25 -15.12 -6.93
C ARG A 254 11.57 -14.56 -7.45
N ASP A 255 11.74 -13.25 -7.50
CA ASP A 255 13.00 -12.61 -7.88
C ASP A 255 13.69 -12.03 -6.63
N PRO A 256 14.68 -12.73 -6.05
CA PRO A 256 15.39 -12.23 -4.89
C PRO A 256 16.07 -10.88 -5.11
N ALA A 257 16.44 -10.54 -6.35
CA ALA A 257 17.09 -9.27 -6.68
C ALA A 257 16.13 -8.07 -6.55
N SER A 258 14.82 -8.30 -6.64
CA SER A 258 13.81 -7.24 -6.66
C SER A 258 13.56 -6.61 -5.29
N HIS A 259 13.74 -7.35 -4.19
CA HIS A 259 13.17 -6.96 -2.89
C HIS A 259 13.79 -5.71 -2.28
N THR A 260 15.12 -5.58 -2.26
CA THR A 260 15.77 -4.39 -1.68
C THR A 260 15.58 -3.17 -2.56
N ILE A 261 15.59 -3.38 -3.88
CA ILE A 261 15.33 -2.35 -4.89
C ILE A 261 13.92 -1.82 -4.75
N HIS A 262 12.92 -2.69 -4.57
CA HIS A 262 11.52 -2.29 -4.42
C HIS A 262 11.34 -1.27 -3.29
N ILE A 263 11.92 -1.53 -2.10
CA ILE A 263 11.84 -0.59 -0.96
C ILE A 263 12.55 0.73 -1.26
N ALA A 264 13.73 0.68 -1.89
CA ALA A 264 14.44 1.91 -2.25
C ALA A 264 13.66 2.73 -3.30
N SER A 265 13.22 2.08 -4.38
CA SER A 265 12.49 2.71 -5.49
C SER A 265 11.16 3.29 -5.04
N VAL A 266 10.35 2.57 -4.27
CA VAL A 266 9.03 3.06 -3.82
C VAL A 266 9.16 4.27 -2.90
N ALA A 267 10.20 4.29 -2.03
CA ALA A 267 10.48 5.44 -1.17
C ALA A 267 10.91 6.66 -1.99
N TYR A 268 11.84 6.51 -2.95
CA TYR A 268 12.26 7.63 -3.81
C TYR A 268 11.13 8.12 -4.72
N ASN A 269 10.34 7.23 -5.32
CA ASN A 269 9.21 7.61 -6.17
C ASN A 269 8.13 8.36 -5.36
N THR A 270 7.93 7.96 -4.10
CA THR A 270 7.00 8.66 -3.18
C THR A 270 7.40 10.11 -2.94
N LEU A 271 8.69 10.49 -3.05
CA LEU A 271 9.12 11.89 -2.91
C LEU A 271 8.42 12.81 -3.92
N PHE A 272 8.25 12.35 -5.16
CA PHE A 272 7.56 13.13 -6.20
C PHE A 272 6.05 12.87 -6.20
N LEU A 273 5.63 11.60 -6.24
CA LEU A 273 4.22 11.22 -6.35
C LEU A 273 3.41 11.66 -5.13
N GLY A 274 4.01 11.57 -3.94
CA GLY A 274 3.39 11.91 -2.66
C GLY A 274 3.12 13.40 -2.44
N GLU A 275 3.43 14.28 -3.40
CA GLU A 275 3.05 15.69 -3.35
C GLU A 275 1.64 15.94 -3.90
N PHE A 276 1.12 15.06 -4.76
CA PHE A 276 -0.16 15.27 -5.46
C PHE A 276 -1.06 14.04 -5.53
N MET A 277 -0.54 12.84 -5.20
CA MET A 277 -1.31 11.59 -5.11
C MET A 277 -0.90 10.81 -3.86
N GLN A 278 -1.76 9.89 -3.42
CA GLN A 278 -1.46 8.91 -2.39
C GLN A 278 -0.69 7.74 -3.01
N PRO A 279 0.60 7.54 -2.65
CA PRO A 279 1.37 6.43 -3.15
C PRO A 279 0.86 5.10 -2.59
N ASP A 280 0.73 4.14 -3.48
CA ASP A 280 0.48 2.75 -3.21
C ASP A 280 1.80 1.98 -3.35
N TRP A 281 2.17 1.22 -2.31
CA TRP A 281 3.45 0.52 -2.21
C TRP A 281 3.36 -0.95 -2.61
N ASP A 282 2.28 -1.30 -3.28
CA ASP A 282 2.03 -2.62 -3.83
C ASP A 282 1.79 -3.71 -2.79
N MET A 283 1.27 -4.84 -3.27
CA MET A 283 1.07 -6.06 -2.50
C MET A 283 2.38 -6.69 -2.05
N PHE A 284 2.27 -7.61 -1.08
CA PHE A 284 3.37 -8.47 -0.67
C PHE A 284 2.83 -9.80 -0.14
N HIS A 285 3.74 -10.76 0.04
CA HIS A 285 3.43 -12.02 0.73
C HIS A 285 3.78 -11.92 2.21
N SER A 286 2.82 -12.24 3.09
CA SER A 286 3.06 -12.31 4.53
C SER A 286 3.87 -13.54 4.93
N LEU A 287 3.76 -14.64 4.17
CA LEU A 287 4.57 -15.85 4.36
C LEU A 287 5.70 -15.91 3.33
N HIS A 288 6.79 -15.18 3.60
CA HIS A 288 7.94 -15.08 2.69
C HIS A 288 9.23 -14.73 3.47
N PRO A 289 10.44 -15.16 3.02
CA PRO A 289 11.69 -14.81 3.71
C PRO A 289 11.95 -13.30 3.86
N MET A 290 11.38 -12.48 2.99
CA MET A 290 11.44 -11.01 3.03
C MET A 290 10.15 -10.36 3.57
N ALA A 291 9.23 -11.13 4.15
CA ALA A 291 7.91 -10.63 4.52
C ALA A 291 7.97 -9.53 5.58
N GLU A 292 8.71 -9.73 6.67
CA GLU A 292 8.80 -8.72 7.73
C GLU A 292 9.46 -7.42 7.23
N TYR A 293 10.47 -7.54 6.36
CA TYR A 293 11.13 -6.41 5.71
C TYR A 293 10.15 -5.56 4.88
N HIS A 294 9.27 -6.22 4.12
CA HIS A 294 8.23 -5.58 3.31
C HIS A 294 7.07 -5.04 4.14
N ALA A 295 6.69 -5.73 5.22
CA ALA A 295 5.67 -5.32 6.17
C ALA A 295 6.09 -4.03 6.91
N ALA A 296 7.31 -4.00 7.44
CA ALA A 296 7.88 -2.84 8.10
C ALA A 296 7.88 -1.60 7.20
N ALA A 297 8.26 -1.76 5.92
CA ALA A 297 8.22 -0.67 4.95
C ALA A 297 6.80 -0.11 4.75
N ARG A 298 5.80 -0.98 4.60
CA ARG A 298 4.38 -0.58 4.41
C ARG A 298 3.77 0.06 5.66
N ALA A 299 4.18 -0.36 6.85
CA ALA A 299 3.78 0.29 8.10
C ALA A 299 4.22 1.76 8.18
N VAL A 300 5.39 2.08 7.61
CA VAL A 300 5.95 3.44 7.55
C VAL A 300 5.50 4.19 6.29
N GLY A 301 5.11 3.49 5.22
CA GLY A 301 4.76 4.07 3.92
C GLY A 301 3.52 4.96 3.90
N GLY A 302 2.65 4.87 4.92
CA GLY A 302 1.38 5.60 4.98
C GLY A 302 0.42 5.21 3.86
N CYS A 303 0.55 3.99 3.34
CA CYS A 303 -0.20 3.44 2.22
C CYS A 303 -1.24 2.41 2.69
N ALA A 304 -2.00 1.86 1.74
CA ALA A 304 -2.81 0.67 2.00
C ALA A 304 -1.93 -0.57 2.13
N ILE A 305 -2.46 -1.63 2.75
CA ILE A 305 -1.77 -2.90 2.94
C ILE A 305 -2.55 -3.97 2.16
N TYR A 306 -1.89 -4.57 1.17
CA TYR A 306 -2.43 -5.69 0.41
C TYR A 306 -1.57 -6.91 0.62
N VAL A 307 -2.18 -8.00 1.07
CA VAL A 307 -1.54 -9.32 1.01
C VAL A 307 -2.03 -10.07 -0.22
N SER A 308 -1.09 -10.65 -0.95
CA SER A 308 -1.34 -11.46 -2.15
C SER A 308 -1.05 -12.95 -1.91
N ASP A 309 -1.01 -13.36 -0.64
CA ASP A 309 -0.86 -14.75 -0.22
C ASP A 309 -1.95 -15.65 -0.83
N LYS A 310 -1.58 -16.91 -1.07
CA LYS A 310 -2.57 -17.96 -1.35
C LYS A 310 -3.37 -18.28 -0.08
N PRO A 311 -4.64 -18.70 -0.21
CA PRO A 311 -5.41 -19.21 0.93
C PRO A 311 -4.62 -20.30 1.67
N GLY A 312 -4.60 -20.23 2.99
CA GLY A 312 -3.83 -21.12 3.86
C GLY A 312 -2.32 -20.84 3.93
N GLN A 313 -1.79 -19.82 3.24
CA GLN A 313 -0.37 -19.45 3.22
C GLN A 313 -0.14 -18.07 3.83
N HIS A 314 -0.69 -17.84 5.03
CA HIS A 314 -0.59 -16.56 5.74
C HIS A 314 0.33 -16.68 6.96
N ASP A 315 1.10 -15.63 7.25
CA ASP A 315 1.72 -15.42 8.54
C ASP A 315 0.85 -14.48 9.39
N PHE A 316 -0.02 -15.04 10.21
CA PHE A 316 -0.90 -14.26 11.07
C PHE A 316 -0.17 -13.52 12.20
N ASN A 317 1.01 -13.99 12.62
CA ASN A 317 1.82 -13.27 13.61
C ASN A 317 2.33 -11.97 13.01
N LEU A 318 2.83 -12.02 11.77
CA LEU A 318 3.23 -10.82 11.05
C LEU A 318 2.05 -9.88 10.77
N LEU A 319 0.90 -10.42 10.32
CA LEU A 319 -0.27 -9.58 10.02
C LEU A 319 -0.80 -8.82 11.24
N ARG A 320 -0.73 -9.42 12.43
CA ARG A 320 -1.09 -8.75 13.70
C ARG A 320 -0.17 -7.58 14.06
N LYS A 321 1.03 -7.47 13.47
CA LYS A 321 1.92 -6.30 13.61
C LYS A 321 1.52 -5.13 12.70
N LEU A 322 0.59 -5.34 11.76
CA LEU A 322 0.14 -4.37 10.75
C LEU A 322 -1.32 -3.97 10.87
N VAL A 323 -2.19 -4.94 11.14
CA VAL A 323 -3.65 -4.81 11.08
C VAL A 323 -4.26 -5.08 12.46
N LEU A 324 -5.17 -4.22 12.87
CA LEU A 324 -5.96 -4.38 14.09
C LEU A 324 -7.03 -5.46 13.89
N ARG A 325 -7.58 -5.99 14.99
CA ARG A 325 -8.64 -7.02 14.93
C ARG A 325 -9.89 -6.58 14.18
N ASP A 326 -10.20 -5.28 14.22
CA ASP A 326 -11.31 -4.69 13.46
C ASP A 326 -10.99 -4.49 11.98
N GLY A 327 -9.86 -4.99 11.48
CA GLY A 327 -9.43 -4.90 10.09
C GLY A 327 -8.87 -3.53 9.68
N SER A 328 -8.89 -2.54 10.57
CA SER A 328 -8.27 -1.24 10.32
C SER A 328 -6.75 -1.29 10.56
N ILE A 329 -6.02 -0.34 10.00
CA ILE A 329 -4.57 -0.26 10.13
C ILE A 329 -4.16 1.01 10.90
N LEU A 330 -3.00 0.95 11.55
CA LEU A 330 -2.33 2.11 12.13
C LEU A 330 -1.59 2.89 11.03
N ARG A 331 -2.33 3.37 10.01
CA ARG A 331 -1.75 4.07 8.87
C ARG A 331 -1.15 5.40 9.31
N ALA A 332 0.11 5.64 9.00
CA ALA A 332 0.72 6.95 9.15
C ALA A 332 0.05 7.99 8.22
N LYS A 333 0.13 9.27 8.58
CA LYS A 333 -0.67 10.37 8.01
C LYS A 333 -0.19 10.84 6.63
N LEU A 334 1.11 10.77 6.37
CA LEU A 334 1.71 11.28 5.14
C LEU A 334 2.09 10.12 4.22
N PRO A 335 2.42 10.37 2.96
CA PRO A 335 3.23 9.42 2.18
C PRO A 335 4.62 9.26 2.81
N GLY A 336 5.10 8.02 2.97
CA GLY A 336 6.40 7.74 3.58
C GLY A 336 7.57 8.20 2.70
N ARG A 337 8.47 9.03 3.24
CA ARG A 337 9.53 9.68 2.45
C ARG A 337 10.91 9.29 2.94
N PRO A 338 11.94 9.28 2.06
CA PRO A 338 13.31 9.17 2.52
C PRO A 338 13.64 10.29 3.51
N THR A 339 14.46 9.99 4.52
CA THR A 339 15.03 11.04 5.36
C THR A 339 15.99 11.90 4.52
N ARG A 340 16.24 13.14 4.98
CA ARG A 340 17.00 14.12 4.21
C ARG A 340 18.41 13.65 3.84
N ASP A 341 19.05 12.88 4.72
CA ASP A 341 20.38 12.32 4.49
C ASP A 341 20.39 11.18 3.44
N CYS A 342 19.23 10.63 3.07
CA CYS A 342 19.11 9.61 2.02
C CYS A 342 18.85 10.20 0.62
N PHE A 343 18.59 11.51 0.45
CA PHE A 343 18.17 12.05 -0.86
C PHE A 343 19.16 11.84 -2.01
N PHE A 344 20.46 11.84 -1.70
CA PHE A 344 21.53 11.69 -2.70
C PHE A 344 22.42 10.48 -2.45
N SER A 345 21.95 9.53 -1.62
CA SER A 345 22.63 8.24 -1.40
C SER A 345 22.18 7.21 -2.44
N ASP A 346 23.01 6.19 -2.67
CA ASP A 346 22.61 4.99 -3.40
C ASP A 346 22.55 3.81 -2.42
N PRO A 347 21.44 3.66 -1.65
CA PRO A 347 21.35 2.70 -0.56
C PRO A 347 21.32 1.25 -1.04
N VAL A 348 21.34 1.01 -2.35
CA VAL A 348 21.35 -0.34 -2.94
C VAL A 348 22.73 -0.78 -3.44
N ARG A 349 23.69 0.14 -3.62
CA ARG A 349 25.01 -0.18 -4.20
C ARG A 349 26.22 0.48 -3.53
N ASP A 350 26.04 1.54 -2.76
CA ASP A 350 27.18 2.34 -2.30
C ASP A 350 28.00 1.71 -1.17
N ASN A 351 27.55 0.57 -0.61
CA ASN A 351 28.14 -0.12 0.54
C ASN A 351 28.35 0.77 1.78
N LYS A 352 27.55 1.83 1.92
CA LYS A 352 27.72 2.85 2.97
C LYS A 352 26.40 3.29 3.58
N SER A 353 25.34 3.39 2.79
CA SER A 353 24.10 4.04 3.20
C SER A 353 23.03 3.03 3.56
N LEU A 354 22.28 3.34 4.61
CA LEU A 354 20.99 2.72 4.92
C LEU A 354 19.88 3.55 4.23
N MET A 355 18.82 2.88 3.78
CA MET A 355 17.60 3.57 3.40
C MET A 355 16.80 3.86 4.67
N LYS A 356 16.60 5.14 4.99
CA LYS A 356 15.73 5.57 6.08
C LYS A 356 14.49 6.22 5.51
N ILE A 357 13.33 5.77 5.97
CA ILE A 357 12.01 6.24 5.55
C ILE A 357 11.32 6.78 6.79
N TRP A 358 10.75 7.98 6.73
CA TRP A 358 10.03 8.57 7.84
C TRP A 358 8.59 8.91 7.47
N ASN A 359 7.75 8.98 8.51
CA ASN A 359 6.35 9.41 8.42
C ASN A 359 5.87 9.98 9.76
N LEU A 360 4.65 10.50 9.80
CA LEU A 360 3.99 11.08 10.98
C LEU A 360 2.72 10.33 11.37
N ASN A 361 2.47 10.27 12.67
CA ASN A 361 1.19 9.95 13.28
C ASN A 361 0.55 11.23 13.85
N GLU A 362 -0.54 11.10 14.60
CA GLU A 362 -1.21 12.25 15.22
C GLU A 362 -0.32 12.98 16.25
N PHE A 363 0.48 12.23 17.02
CA PHE A 363 1.32 12.78 18.11
C PHE A 363 2.77 12.28 18.11
N THR A 364 3.14 11.42 17.16
CA THR A 364 4.47 10.78 17.08
C THR A 364 4.97 10.76 15.64
N GLY A 365 6.24 10.46 15.45
CA GLY A 365 6.81 10.06 14.17
C GLY A 365 7.12 8.56 14.15
N VAL A 366 7.30 8.03 12.94
CA VAL A 366 7.78 6.66 12.73
C VAL A 366 8.90 6.68 11.68
N ILE A 367 9.96 5.90 11.92
CA ILE A 367 11.10 5.75 11.01
C ILE A 367 11.35 4.27 10.75
N GLY A 368 11.35 3.85 9.49
CA GLY A 368 11.88 2.55 9.08
C GLY A 368 13.31 2.70 8.56
N VAL A 369 14.22 1.84 9.00
CA VAL A 369 15.62 1.83 8.57
C VAL A 369 15.91 0.48 7.94
N PHE A 370 16.47 0.47 6.72
CA PHE A 370 16.62 -0.73 5.91
C PHE A 370 18.02 -0.81 5.30
N ASN A 371 18.65 -1.98 5.37
CA ASN A 371 19.85 -2.26 4.58
C ASN A 371 19.46 -2.84 3.22
N CYS A 372 19.44 -1.98 2.20
CA CYS A 372 19.03 -2.32 0.83
C CYS A 372 20.18 -2.80 -0.09
N GLN A 373 21.40 -2.97 0.43
CA GLN A 373 22.59 -3.27 -0.39
C GLN A 373 22.49 -4.64 -1.11
N GLY A 374 23.18 -4.77 -2.23
CA GLY A 374 23.50 -6.06 -2.88
C GLY A 374 22.78 -6.37 -4.17
N ALA A 375 21.66 -5.70 -4.45
CA ALA A 375 20.92 -5.86 -5.69
C ALA A 375 20.60 -4.51 -6.34
N GLY A 376 20.54 -4.47 -7.67
CA GLY A 376 20.21 -3.25 -8.41
C GLY A 376 19.77 -3.53 -9.84
N TRP A 377 19.07 -2.57 -10.45
CA TRP A 377 18.81 -2.58 -11.90
C TRP A 377 20.13 -2.54 -12.69
N CYS A 378 20.37 -3.56 -13.51
CA CYS A 378 21.52 -3.62 -14.41
C CYS A 378 21.12 -3.09 -15.79
N LYS A 379 21.65 -1.92 -16.18
CA LYS A 379 21.34 -1.30 -17.49
C LYS A 379 21.77 -2.15 -18.69
N ASN A 380 22.83 -2.94 -18.55
CA ASN A 380 23.33 -3.79 -19.63
C ASN A 380 22.46 -5.04 -19.83
N GLN A 381 22.04 -5.66 -18.72
CA GLN A 381 21.22 -6.88 -18.74
C GLN A 381 19.71 -6.56 -18.77
N LYS A 382 19.32 -5.29 -18.54
CA LYS A 382 17.95 -4.79 -18.50
C LYS A 382 17.03 -5.59 -17.56
N ARG A 383 17.55 -5.91 -16.38
CA ARG A 383 16.85 -6.63 -15.32
C ARG A 383 17.46 -6.33 -13.95
N TYR A 384 16.75 -6.66 -12.89
CA TYR A 384 17.32 -6.70 -11.55
C TYR A 384 18.41 -7.77 -11.47
N MET A 385 19.52 -7.41 -10.83
CA MET A 385 20.66 -8.30 -10.65
C MET A 385 21.19 -8.17 -9.23
N ILE A 386 21.45 -9.31 -8.61
CA ILE A 386 22.30 -9.37 -7.41
C ILE A 386 23.74 -9.17 -7.90
N HIS A 387 24.35 -8.06 -7.50
CA HIS A 387 25.74 -7.74 -7.82
C HIS A 387 26.68 -8.06 -6.64
N ASP A 388 26.13 -8.23 -5.44
CA ASP A 388 26.83 -8.74 -4.26
C ASP A 388 25.91 -9.70 -3.49
N GLN A 389 26.34 -10.97 -3.38
CA GLN A 389 25.58 -12.03 -2.71
C GLN A 389 25.64 -11.95 -1.19
N GLN A 390 26.66 -11.29 -0.65
CA GLN A 390 26.87 -11.14 0.79
C GLN A 390 27.29 -9.70 1.12
N PRO A 391 26.38 -8.72 0.91
CA PRO A 391 26.69 -7.33 1.20
C PRO A 391 27.09 -7.13 2.65
N GLY A 392 28.01 -6.20 2.86
CA GLY A 392 28.53 -5.86 4.18
C GLY A 392 27.45 -5.38 5.14
N THR A 393 27.79 -5.44 6.43
CA THR A 393 27.00 -4.80 7.47
C THR A 393 27.18 -3.29 7.38
N ILE A 394 26.08 -2.54 7.39
CA ILE A 394 26.07 -1.09 7.28
C ILE A 394 25.70 -0.49 8.63
N SER A 395 26.45 0.54 9.05
CA SER A 395 26.14 1.31 10.26
C SER A 395 25.69 2.71 9.89
N GLY A 396 24.73 3.23 10.64
CA GLY A 396 24.20 4.57 10.51
C GLY A 396 23.73 5.10 11.86
N SER A 397 22.87 6.11 11.82
CA SER A 397 22.24 6.62 13.03
C SER A 397 20.84 7.17 12.75
N VAL A 398 20.02 7.14 13.79
CA VAL A 398 18.68 7.72 13.82
C VAL A 398 18.71 8.95 14.71
N ARG A 399 18.08 10.03 14.24
CA ARG A 399 17.92 11.27 14.99
C ARG A 399 16.45 11.65 15.06
N THR A 400 16.09 12.41 16.08
CA THR A 400 14.76 13.04 16.18
C THR A 400 14.38 13.79 14.90
N ASN A 401 15.31 14.59 14.35
CA ASN A 401 15.08 15.41 13.17
C ASN A 401 15.04 14.62 11.84
N ASP A 402 15.25 13.30 11.88
CA ASP A 402 14.97 12.44 10.71
C ASP A 402 13.46 12.39 10.43
N VAL A 403 12.62 12.61 11.44
CA VAL A 403 11.19 12.91 11.26
C VAL A 403 11.02 14.42 11.02
N HIS A 404 11.06 14.83 9.75
CA HIS A 404 11.16 16.25 9.37
C HIS A 404 10.09 17.16 9.98
N TYR A 405 8.86 16.66 10.15
CA TYR A 405 7.72 17.44 10.64
C TYR A 405 7.29 17.11 12.07
N LEU A 406 8.15 16.48 12.88
CA LEU A 406 7.80 16.08 14.25
C LEU A 406 7.30 17.25 15.12
N HIS A 407 7.90 18.44 14.96
CA HIS A 407 7.48 19.66 15.67
C HIS A 407 6.02 20.08 15.40
N LYS A 408 5.40 19.61 14.31
CA LYS A 408 4.00 19.93 13.98
C LYS A 408 2.98 19.08 14.73
N VAL A 409 3.42 17.99 15.35
CA VAL A 409 2.57 17.02 16.06
C VAL A 409 2.84 17.01 17.57
N THR A 410 3.56 18.01 18.08
CA THR A 410 3.81 18.15 19.51
C THR A 410 2.53 18.66 20.20
N ALA A 411 2.13 18.00 21.30
CA ALA A 411 0.96 18.43 22.07
C ALA A 411 1.22 19.67 22.95
N CYS A 412 2.48 20.11 23.05
CA CYS A 412 2.94 21.22 23.89
C CYS A 412 4.19 21.88 23.29
N GLU A 413 4.69 22.93 23.95
CA GLU A 413 6.03 23.46 23.68
C GLU A 413 7.07 22.35 23.82
N TRP A 414 7.94 22.25 22.82
CA TRP A 414 8.86 21.13 22.69
C TRP A 414 10.30 21.61 22.67
N THR A 415 11.13 21.03 23.55
CA THR A 415 12.54 21.40 23.71
C THR A 415 13.44 20.84 22.60
N GLY A 416 12.95 19.85 21.85
CA GLY A 416 13.73 19.07 20.88
C GLY A 416 14.11 17.67 21.39
N ASP A 417 13.96 17.40 22.68
CA ASP A 417 14.22 16.09 23.28
C ASP A 417 13.13 15.08 22.87
N SER A 418 13.50 13.84 22.65
CA SER A 418 12.56 12.79 22.26
C SER A 418 12.77 11.50 23.01
N VAL A 419 11.76 10.66 22.99
CA VAL A 419 11.90 9.24 23.29
C VAL A 419 11.85 8.49 21.97
N VAL A 420 12.76 7.54 21.81
CA VAL A 420 12.82 6.65 20.64
C VAL A 420 12.61 5.22 21.13
N TYR A 421 11.61 4.54 20.57
CA TYR A 421 11.35 3.13 20.83
C TYR A 421 11.73 2.30 19.61
N SER A 422 12.60 1.30 19.80
CA SER A 422 13.00 0.31 18.79
C SER A 422 12.06 -0.89 18.86
N HIS A 423 11.38 -1.17 17.74
CA HIS A 423 10.39 -2.24 17.68
C HIS A 423 11.03 -3.63 17.81
N LEU A 424 12.11 -3.91 17.07
CA LEU A 424 12.72 -5.25 17.11
C LEU A 424 13.49 -5.53 18.39
N LYS A 425 14.15 -4.53 18.98
CA LYS A 425 14.86 -4.72 20.26
C LYS A 425 13.94 -4.63 21.46
N GLY A 426 12.77 -4.00 21.33
CA GLY A 426 11.89 -3.71 22.45
C GLY A 426 12.47 -2.67 23.41
N GLU A 427 13.42 -1.86 22.96
CA GLU A 427 14.19 -0.93 23.79
C GLU A 427 13.66 0.51 23.65
N LEU A 428 13.56 1.21 24.79
CA LEU A 428 13.18 2.61 24.86
C LEU A 428 14.39 3.45 25.27
N VAL A 429 14.68 4.49 24.49
CA VAL A 429 15.83 5.38 24.71
C VAL A 429 15.36 6.83 24.79
N TYR A 430 15.75 7.54 25.86
CA TYR A 430 15.66 8.99 25.91
C TYR A 430 16.76 9.59 25.05
N LEU A 431 16.38 10.37 24.04
CA LEU A 431 17.28 10.99 23.08
C LEU A 431 17.25 12.51 23.24
N PRO A 432 18.27 13.13 23.86
CA PRO A 432 18.39 14.57 23.95
C PRO A 432 18.40 15.23 22.57
N LYS A 433 18.04 16.50 22.52
CA LYS A 433 18.12 17.31 21.30
C LYS A 433 19.50 17.17 20.64
N ASP A 434 19.48 17.01 19.31
CA ASP A 434 20.66 16.86 18.44
C ASP A 434 21.50 15.59 18.64
N ALA A 435 21.19 14.75 19.63
CA ALA A 435 21.79 13.44 19.81
C ALA A 435 21.36 12.47 18.70
N CYS A 436 22.12 11.39 18.55
CA CYS A 436 21.81 10.31 17.61
C CYS A 436 21.88 8.95 18.29
N LEU A 437 21.01 8.05 17.84
CA LEU A 437 20.99 6.64 18.24
C LEU A 437 21.71 5.82 17.16
N PRO A 438 22.84 5.17 17.46
CA PRO A 438 23.53 4.34 16.47
C PRO A 438 22.71 3.10 16.10
N ILE A 439 22.81 2.69 14.83
CA ILE A 439 22.20 1.46 14.33
C ILE A 439 23.16 0.76 13.37
N THR A 440 23.17 -0.56 13.42
CA THR A 440 23.98 -1.42 12.57
C THR A 440 23.10 -2.56 12.06
N LEU A 441 23.01 -2.73 10.74
CA LEU A 441 22.14 -3.70 10.07
C LEU A 441 22.95 -4.53 9.08
N LYS A 442 22.82 -5.86 9.13
CA LYS A 442 23.30 -6.76 8.09
C LYS A 442 22.44 -6.61 6.83
N SER A 443 22.90 -7.18 5.72
CA SER A 443 22.14 -7.20 4.47
C SER A 443 20.72 -7.74 4.69
N ARG A 444 19.71 -7.03 4.18
CA ARG A 444 18.28 -7.38 4.28
C ARG A 444 17.71 -7.36 5.71
N GLU A 445 18.44 -6.83 6.68
CA GLU A 445 17.88 -6.48 7.98
C GLU A 445 17.22 -5.09 7.94
N TYR A 446 16.31 -4.86 8.87
CA TYR A 446 15.60 -3.61 9.04
C TYR A 446 15.39 -3.31 10.53
N GLU A 447 14.89 -2.13 10.84
CA GLU A 447 14.37 -1.75 12.15
C GLU A 447 13.27 -0.69 11.97
N VAL A 448 12.31 -0.64 12.89
CA VAL A 448 11.30 0.41 12.94
C VAL A 448 11.36 1.12 14.28
N PHE A 449 11.42 2.45 14.24
CA PHE A 449 11.45 3.31 15.40
C PHE A 449 10.18 4.14 15.51
N THR A 450 9.61 4.20 16.71
CA THR A 450 8.64 5.24 17.06
C THR A 450 9.39 6.39 17.73
N VAL A 451 9.22 7.62 17.23
CA VAL A 451 9.88 8.82 17.73
C VAL A 451 8.82 9.73 18.37
N VAL A 452 8.95 10.02 19.66
CA VAL A 452 7.94 10.74 20.43
C VAL A 452 8.54 12.01 21.03
N PRO A 453 7.98 13.21 20.75
CA PRO A 453 8.48 14.45 21.32
C PRO A 453 8.19 14.50 22.83
N VAL A 454 9.22 14.73 23.64
CA VAL A 454 9.10 14.73 25.11
C VAL A 454 8.24 15.89 25.62
N LYS A 455 7.26 15.59 26.46
CA LYS A 455 6.57 16.55 27.33
C LYS A 455 7.29 16.62 28.68
N VAL A 456 7.57 17.84 29.12
CA VAL A 456 8.09 18.16 30.47
C VAL A 456 6.99 18.89 31.26
N PHE A 457 6.70 18.43 32.48
CA PHE A 457 5.75 19.06 33.40
C PHE A 457 6.42 20.15 34.24
N SER A 458 5.60 20.94 34.94
CA SER A 458 6.05 22.06 35.77
C SER A 458 7.06 21.70 36.87
N ASP A 459 7.05 20.46 37.38
CA ASP A 459 8.02 19.95 38.36
C ASP A 459 9.29 19.34 37.74
N GLY A 460 9.39 19.33 36.41
CA GLY A 460 10.49 18.71 35.66
C GLY A 460 10.27 17.24 35.32
N ALA A 461 9.15 16.63 35.72
CA ALA A 461 8.75 15.30 35.28
C ALA A 461 8.63 15.23 33.75
N LYS A 462 8.95 14.07 33.18
CA LYS A 462 8.83 13.83 31.74
C LYS A 462 7.98 12.59 31.51
N PHE A 463 7.00 12.70 30.64
CA PHE A 463 6.16 11.57 30.26
C PHE A 463 5.76 11.66 28.80
N VAL A 464 5.76 10.54 28.10
CA VAL A 464 5.17 10.46 26.75
C VAL A 464 4.60 9.08 26.44
N PRO A 465 3.44 8.99 25.76
CA PRO A 465 2.93 7.72 25.26
C PRO A 465 3.64 7.29 23.97
N VAL A 466 4.03 6.02 23.88
CA VAL A 466 4.67 5.42 22.68
C VAL A 466 3.64 4.74 21.78
N GLY A 467 2.61 4.10 22.35
CA GLY A 467 1.55 3.43 21.59
C GLY A 467 1.51 1.91 21.78
N LEU A 468 0.95 1.18 20.81
CA LEU A 468 0.90 -0.28 20.80
C LEU A 468 2.25 -0.85 20.33
N ILE A 469 3.12 -1.18 21.28
CA ILE A 469 4.55 -1.42 21.03
C ILE A 469 4.85 -2.72 20.26
N GLU A 470 3.89 -3.64 20.19
CA GLU A 470 3.97 -4.85 19.36
C GLU A 470 3.60 -4.62 17.89
N MET A 471 3.14 -3.42 17.53
CA MET A 471 2.87 -3.04 16.14
C MET A 471 4.02 -2.25 15.55
N PHE A 472 4.27 -2.41 14.25
CA PHE A 472 5.34 -1.68 13.56
C PHE A 472 5.16 -0.16 13.68
N ASN A 473 3.94 0.35 13.47
CA ASN A 473 3.61 1.75 13.68
C ASN A 473 2.88 1.98 15.02
N SER A 474 3.58 1.70 16.12
CA SER A 474 3.04 1.79 17.49
C SER A 474 2.27 3.08 17.78
N GLY A 475 2.88 4.23 17.49
CA GLY A 475 2.29 5.53 17.82
C GLY A 475 1.03 5.89 17.01
N GLY A 476 0.75 5.17 15.92
CA GLY A 476 -0.48 5.33 15.14
C GLY A 476 -1.75 4.92 15.89
N ALA A 477 -1.61 4.26 17.05
CA ALA A 477 -2.73 3.88 17.91
C ALA A 477 -3.33 5.05 18.70
N ILE A 478 -2.57 6.14 18.89
CA ILE A 478 -2.97 7.27 19.73
C ILE A 478 -3.78 8.26 18.88
N VAL A 479 -5.08 8.41 19.18
CA VAL A 479 -6.02 9.25 18.42
C VAL A 479 -6.26 10.59 19.12
N SER A 480 -6.09 10.65 20.43
CA SER A 480 -6.18 11.89 21.22
C SER A 480 -5.19 11.85 22.37
N LEU A 481 -4.61 13.00 22.71
CA LEU A 481 -3.66 13.15 23.80
C LEU A 481 -3.81 14.53 24.43
N ARG A 482 -3.96 14.56 25.76
CA ARG A 482 -4.04 15.78 26.55
C ARG A 482 -3.23 15.62 27.84
N TYR A 483 -2.52 16.68 28.19
CA TYR A 483 -1.77 16.79 29.43
C TYR A 483 -2.45 17.83 30.31
N ASP A 484 -2.83 17.44 31.53
CA ASP A 484 -3.28 18.34 32.58
C ASP A 484 -2.13 18.50 33.59
N ASP A 485 -1.69 19.74 33.77
CA ASP A 485 -0.52 20.15 34.57
C ASP A 485 -1.01 21.24 35.54
N ASP A 486 -1.34 20.84 36.77
CA ASP A 486 -1.84 21.79 37.78
C ASP A 486 -0.72 22.77 38.15
N LYS A 487 -1.05 24.07 38.16
CA LYS A 487 -0.08 25.15 38.42
C LYS A 487 0.61 25.05 39.79
N ASP A 488 0.00 24.34 40.73
CA ASP A 488 0.53 24.10 42.07
C ASP A 488 1.51 22.90 42.10
N GLY A 489 1.70 22.19 40.98
CA GLY A 489 2.68 21.11 40.82
C GLY A 489 2.32 19.81 41.55
N THR A 490 1.06 19.61 41.92
CA THR A 490 0.63 18.49 42.78
C THR A 490 -0.08 17.35 42.04
N ASN A 491 -0.68 17.62 40.88
CA ASN A 491 -1.37 16.63 40.04
C ASN A 491 -0.96 16.74 38.57
N PHE A 492 -0.37 15.67 38.05
CA PHE A 492 -0.05 15.52 36.64
C PHE A 492 -0.86 14.37 36.07
N VAL A 493 -1.74 14.69 35.11
CA VAL A 493 -2.65 13.70 34.53
C VAL A 493 -2.51 13.70 33.02
N VAL A 494 -2.30 12.52 32.46
CA VAL A 494 -2.24 12.29 31.02
C VAL A 494 -3.51 11.57 30.60
N LYS A 495 -4.26 12.16 29.68
CA LYS A 495 -5.50 11.59 29.13
C LYS A 495 -5.31 11.30 27.66
N MET A 496 -5.67 10.09 27.25
CA MET A 496 -5.52 9.66 25.87
C MET A 496 -6.69 8.81 25.39
N LYS A 497 -6.92 8.84 24.08
CA LYS A 497 -7.81 7.90 23.40
C LYS A 497 -6.97 6.99 22.50
N ILE A 498 -7.09 5.69 22.71
CA ILE A 498 -6.26 4.69 22.02
C ILE A 498 -7.16 3.75 21.23
N ARG A 499 -6.75 3.46 19.99
CA ARG A 499 -7.40 2.47 19.12
C ARG A 499 -6.58 1.19 19.07
N GLY A 500 -7.24 0.05 19.15
CA GLY A 500 -6.63 -1.27 19.07
C GLY A 500 -6.54 -1.99 20.42
N SER A 501 -5.74 -3.05 20.46
CA SER A 501 -5.59 -3.94 21.63
C SER A 501 -4.15 -4.46 21.68
N GLY A 502 -3.71 -4.95 22.84
CA GLY A 502 -2.36 -5.49 23.04
C GLY A 502 -1.53 -4.67 24.01
N LEU A 503 -0.21 -4.88 24.00
CA LEU A 503 0.69 -4.21 24.93
C LEU A 503 0.89 -2.73 24.54
N PHE A 504 0.49 -1.82 25.42
CA PHE A 504 0.72 -0.40 25.29
C PHE A 504 1.99 0.01 26.05
N GLY A 505 2.79 0.90 25.47
CA GLY A 505 4.00 1.44 26.07
C GLY A 505 3.97 2.96 26.22
N ALA A 506 4.61 3.45 27.29
CA ALA A 506 4.87 4.86 27.55
C ALA A 506 6.22 5.04 28.25
N TYR A 507 6.79 6.24 28.20
CA TYR A 507 7.97 6.63 28.97
C TYR A 507 7.57 7.50 30.16
N SER A 508 8.19 7.27 31.32
CA SER A 508 8.15 8.15 32.49
C SER A 508 9.55 8.34 33.08
N SER A 509 10.01 9.59 33.19
CA SER A 509 11.27 9.91 33.90
C SER A 509 11.10 9.90 35.41
N VAL A 510 9.87 10.08 35.89
CA VAL A 510 9.55 10.08 37.32
C VAL A 510 9.17 8.68 37.71
N ARG A 511 9.73 8.24 38.85
CA ARG A 511 9.53 6.90 39.41
C ARG A 511 8.04 6.54 39.39
N ARG A 512 7.73 5.33 38.89
CA ARG A 512 6.45 4.60 38.89
C ARG A 512 5.17 5.48 38.92
N PRO A 513 4.38 5.56 37.83
CA PRO A 513 3.07 6.24 37.83
C PRO A 513 2.20 5.85 39.03
N LYS A 514 1.44 6.78 39.62
CA LYS A 514 0.56 6.47 40.76
C LYS A 514 -0.52 5.47 40.38
N ASN A 515 -1.16 5.67 39.23
CA ASN A 515 -2.25 4.82 38.73
C ASN A 515 -2.38 4.91 37.19
N VAL A 516 -2.89 3.85 36.59
CA VAL A 516 -3.30 3.74 35.19
C VAL A 516 -4.73 3.21 35.16
N THR A 517 -5.65 3.95 34.54
CA THR A 517 -7.03 3.51 34.34
C THR A 517 -7.37 3.38 32.86
N VAL A 518 -8.13 2.35 32.50
CA VAL A 518 -8.70 2.12 31.17
C VAL A 518 -10.22 2.09 31.31
N ASP A 519 -10.91 3.01 30.63
CA ASP A 519 -12.37 3.21 30.74
C ASP A 519 -12.89 3.35 32.18
N SER A 520 -12.09 4.01 33.03
CA SER A 520 -12.34 4.27 34.45
C SER A 520 -12.10 3.09 35.39
N GLU A 521 -11.62 1.95 34.88
CA GLU A 521 -11.19 0.81 35.69
C GLU A 521 -9.68 0.83 35.88
N ASP A 522 -9.21 0.56 37.10
CA ASP A 522 -7.79 0.43 37.41
C ASP A 522 -7.20 -0.79 36.69
N VAL A 523 -6.05 -0.62 36.04
CA VAL A 523 -5.35 -1.72 35.39
C VAL A 523 -3.96 -1.93 35.98
N GLU A 524 -3.54 -3.18 36.02
CA GLU A 524 -2.16 -3.50 36.35
C GLU A 524 -1.22 -2.99 35.26
N TYR A 525 -0.09 -2.43 35.69
CA TYR A 525 0.95 -1.96 34.79
C TYR A 525 2.34 -2.33 35.35
N ARG A 526 3.30 -2.47 34.45
CA ARG A 526 4.71 -2.66 34.77
C ARG A 526 5.46 -1.35 34.58
N TYR A 527 6.42 -1.07 35.45
CA TYR A 527 7.38 0.02 35.30
C TYR A 527 8.80 -0.52 35.37
N GLU A 528 9.62 -0.20 34.38
CA GLU A 528 11.03 -0.55 34.32
C GLU A 528 11.88 0.68 34.68
N PRO A 529 12.51 0.73 35.87
CA PRO A 529 13.20 1.93 36.34
C PRO A 529 14.43 2.33 35.49
N GLU A 530 15.07 1.37 34.83
CA GLU A 530 16.30 1.61 34.05
C GLU A 530 16.02 2.36 32.74
N SER A 531 14.97 1.95 32.03
CA SER A 531 14.55 2.56 30.76
C SER A 531 13.50 3.66 30.95
N GLY A 532 12.78 3.64 32.08
CA GLY A 532 11.58 4.46 32.31
C GLY A 532 10.34 3.94 31.58
N LEU A 533 10.39 2.73 31.03
CA LEU A 533 9.27 2.14 30.28
C LEU A 533 8.12 1.74 31.22
N VAL A 534 6.93 2.23 30.91
CA VAL A 534 5.66 1.84 31.51
C VAL A 534 4.90 1.01 30.50
N THR A 535 4.40 -0.16 30.88
CA THR A 535 3.54 -0.98 30.02
C THR A 535 2.28 -1.48 30.73
N PHE A 536 1.19 -1.56 29.98
CA PHE A 536 -0.08 -2.16 30.40
C PHE A 536 -0.78 -2.74 29.17
N THR A 537 -1.74 -3.64 29.38
CA THR A 537 -2.42 -4.32 28.28
C THR A 537 -3.81 -3.73 28.04
N LEU A 538 -4.10 -3.44 26.77
CA LEU A 538 -5.45 -3.12 26.33
C LEU A 538 -6.14 -4.39 25.84
N GLU A 539 -7.34 -4.65 26.34
CA GLU A 539 -8.13 -5.80 25.95
C GLU A 539 -8.65 -5.68 24.51
N VAL A 540 -9.26 -6.76 24.03
CA VAL A 540 -9.91 -6.79 22.73
C VAL A 540 -11.31 -6.23 22.87
N ALA A 541 -11.57 -5.08 22.26
CA ALA A 541 -12.89 -4.48 22.26
C ALA A 541 -13.90 -5.31 21.45
N GLU A 542 -15.15 -5.37 21.92
CA GLU A 542 -16.25 -6.02 21.19
C GLU A 542 -16.74 -5.20 19.99
N LYS A 543 -16.54 -3.88 20.03
CA LYS A 543 -17.02 -2.94 19.00
C LYS A 543 -15.90 -2.59 18.01
N GLU A 544 -16.23 -2.53 16.73
CA GLU A 544 -15.31 -2.01 15.71
C GLU A 544 -14.97 -0.53 15.98
N LEU A 545 -13.73 -0.13 15.65
CA LEU A 545 -13.25 1.25 15.81
C LEU A 545 -13.36 1.78 17.25
N TYR A 546 -13.35 0.89 18.25
CA TYR A 546 -13.40 1.28 19.65
C TYR A 546 -12.19 2.13 20.05
N LEU A 547 -12.44 3.13 20.90
CA LEU A 547 -11.43 4.01 21.45
C LEU A 547 -11.42 3.88 22.97
N TRP A 548 -10.38 3.24 23.50
CA TRP A 548 -10.13 3.14 24.93
C TRP A 548 -9.83 4.52 25.50
N ASN A 549 -10.50 4.90 26.59
CA ASN A 549 -10.16 6.10 27.34
C ASN A 549 -9.13 5.72 28.40
N VAL A 550 -7.90 6.20 28.24
CA VAL A 550 -6.82 5.90 29.18
C VAL A 550 -6.41 7.15 29.93
N ILE A 551 -6.28 7.02 31.25
CA ILE A 551 -5.83 8.08 32.14
C ILE A 551 -4.65 7.57 32.96
N ILE A 552 -3.55 8.31 32.96
CA ILE A 552 -2.35 8.01 33.74
C ILE A 552 -2.11 9.17 34.70
N GLN A 553 -2.01 8.86 35.98
CA GLN A 553 -1.67 9.81 37.04
C GLN A 553 -0.21 9.61 37.43
N LEU A 554 0.59 10.67 37.36
CA LEU A 554 2.02 10.64 37.69
C LEU A 554 2.28 10.99 39.15
#